data_AF-A0A7Z0QN08-F1
#
_entry.id   AF-A0A7Z0QN08-F1
#
_cell.length_a   1.000
_cell.length_b   1.000
_cell.length_c   1.000
_cell.angle_alpha   90.00
_cell.angle_beta   90.00
_cell.angle_gamma   90.00
#
_symmetry.space_group_name_H-M   'P 1'
#
loop_
_entity.id
_entity.type
_entity.pdbx_description
1 polymer ?
#
loop_
_entity_poly.entity_id
_entity_poly.type
_entity_poly.pdbx_seq_one_letter_code
_entity_poly.pdbx_strand_id
1 'polypeptide(L)'
;MINTALTRRRADNPHEETWQIYFTDVRNGAIGVRAGVPVHADQWEWSLGFYPGMDPGTGRRGIATTFEAAREAFENAWSELQLSIPDNAFAEWHRDRDWRAAVAAKRARGEKLSSPQ
;
A
#
# COMPACT_ATOMS: atom_id res chain seq x y z
N MET A 1 17.36 16.86 3.76
CA MET A 1 16.36 15.96 3.15
C MET A 1 15.17 15.92 4.08
N ILE A 2 13.97 16.28 3.60
CA ILE A 2 12.75 16.22 4.42
C ILE A 2 12.41 14.73 4.58
N ASN A 3 12.69 14.18 5.76
CA ASN A 3 12.37 12.79 6.09
C ASN A 3 10.87 12.71 6.38
N THR A 4 10.03 12.67 5.35
CA THR A 4 8.59 12.51 5.53
C THR A 4 8.33 11.15 6.19
N ALA A 5 7.84 11.18 7.43
CA ALA A 5 7.56 9.96 8.19
C ALA A 5 6.41 9.16 7.55
N LEU A 6 6.54 7.84 7.57
CA LEU A 6 5.45 6.94 7.19
C LEU A 6 4.31 7.06 8.20
N THR A 7 3.08 7.07 7.69
CA THR A 7 1.87 7.05 8.52
C THR A 7 1.12 5.75 8.30
N ARG A 8 0.32 5.33 9.29
CA ARG A 8 -0.50 4.12 9.19
C ARG A 8 -1.97 4.40 9.50
N ARG A 9 -2.86 3.69 8.84
CA ARG A 9 -4.31 3.71 9.09
C ARG A 9 -4.82 2.28 9.17
N ARG A 10 -5.64 1.99 10.17
CA ARG A 10 -6.25 0.67 10.30
C ARG A 10 -7.28 0.50 9.17
N ALA A 11 -7.24 -0.62 8.48
CA ALA A 11 -8.27 -0.98 7.52
C ALA A 11 -9.59 -1.27 8.24
N ASP A 12 -10.70 -0.91 7.61
CA ASP A 12 -12.04 -1.24 8.11
C ASP A 12 -12.39 -2.67 7.72
N ASN A 13 -11.71 -3.63 8.35
CA ASN A 13 -12.00 -5.06 8.23
C ASN A 13 -12.11 -5.66 9.63
N PRO A 14 -13.31 -6.07 10.08
CA PRO A 14 -13.49 -6.62 11.42
C PRO A 14 -12.87 -8.02 11.59
N HIS A 15 -12.56 -8.71 10.49
CA HIS A 15 -12.06 -10.08 10.52
C HIS A 15 -10.54 -10.19 10.52
N GLU A 16 -9.84 -9.15 10.10
CA GLU A 16 -8.38 -9.18 9.95
C GLU A 16 -7.77 -7.84 10.36
N GLU A 17 -6.85 -7.89 11.32
CA GLU A 17 -6.08 -6.69 11.65
C GLU A 17 -5.10 -6.38 10.53
N THR A 18 -5.38 -5.31 9.79
CA THR A 18 -4.52 -4.80 8.72
C THR A 18 -4.32 -3.31 8.89
N TRP A 19 -3.07 -2.89 8.74
CA TRP A 19 -2.61 -1.51 8.74
C TRP A 19 -2.17 -1.13 7.33
N GLN A 20 -2.85 -0.16 6.72
CA GLN A 20 -2.42 0.46 5.47
C GLN A 20 -1.33 1.49 5.78
N ILE A 21 -0.20 1.37 5.10
CA ILE A 21 0.96 2.25 5.28
C ILE A 21 0.98 3.28 4.15
N TYR A 22 1.33 4.52 4.52
CA TYR A 22 1.35 5.66 3.64
C TYR A 22 2.66 6.41 3.72
N PHE A 23 3.20 6.75 2.56
CA PHE A 23 4.19 7.81 2.39
C PHE A 23 3.46 9.01 1.79
N THR A 24 3.52 10.16 2.47
CA THR A 24 2.63 11.31 2.21
C THR A 24 1.15 10.85 2.18
N ASP A 25 0.53 10.86 1.01
CA ASP A 25 -0.85 10.47 0.73
C ASP A 25 -0.93 9.25 -0.21
N VAL A 26 0.22 8.66 -0.57
CA VAL A 26 0.33 7.45 -1.38
C VAL A 26 0.31 6.23 -0.49
N ARG A 27 -0.63 5.31 -0.73
CA ARG A 27 -0.67 4.02 -0.02
C ARG A 27 0.46 3.14 -0.54
N ASN A 28 1.61 3.15 0.14
CA ASN A 28 2.82 2.46 -0.30
C ASN A 28 2.92 1.02 0.19
N GLY A 29 1.97 0.53 0.99
CA GLY A 29 1.92 -0.87 1.36
C GLY A 29 0.95 -1.19 2.48
N ALA A 30 1.10 -2.37 3.07
CA ALA A 30 0.29 -2.82 4.19
C ALA A 30 1.07 -3.78 5.11
N ILE A 31 0.69 -3.80 6.38
CA ILE A 31 1.12 -4.77 7.39
C ILE A 31 -0.14 -5.41 7.97
N GLY A 32 -0.24 -6.73 7.96
CA GLY A 32 -1.45 -7.43 8.41
C GLY A 32 -1.14 -8.72 9.14
N VAL A 33 -2.11 -9.17 9.94
CA VAL A 33 -2.09 -10.50 10.54
C VAL A 33 -2.39 -11.52 9.46
N ARG A 34 -1.60 -12.60 9.42
CA ARG A 34 -1.78 -13.70 8.47
C ARG A 34 -2.95 -14.57 8.90
N ALA A 35 -3.92 -14.74 8.01
CA ALA A 35 -5.04 -15.64 8.23
C ALA A 35 -4.62 -17.12 8.09
N GLY A 36 -5.13 -17.98 8.96
CA GLY A 36 -5.02 -19.45 8.81
C GLY A 36 -3.63 -20.05 9.10
N VAL A 37 -2.73 -19.32 9.77
CA VAL A 37 -1.40 -19.83 10.13
C VAL A 37 -1.37 -20.39 11.56
N PRO A 38 -0.56 -21.42 11.86
CA PRO A 38 -0.39 -21.91 13.22
C PRO A 38 0.13 -20.82 14.16
N VAL A 39 -0.25 -20.86 15.44
CA VAL A 39 0.12 -19.85 16.47
C VAL A 39 1.63 -19.69 16.69
N HIS A 40 2.43 -20.71 16.31
CA HIS A 40 3.89 -20.69 16.43
C HIS A 40 4.59 -20.20 15.15
N ALA A 41 3.85 -19.97 14.06
CA ALA A 41 4.40 -19.39 12.86
C ALA A 41 4.55 -17.87 13.01
N ASP A 42 5.29 -17.24 12.11
CA ASP A 42 5.30 -15.79 11.97
C ASP A 42 3.88 -15.30 11.66
N GLN A 43 3.32 -14.53 12.59
CA GLN A 43 1.91 -14.13 12.58
C GLN A 43 1.63 -12.92 11.68
N TRP A 44 2.66 -12.13 11.36
CA TRP A 44 2.52 -10.89 10.62
C TRP A 44 3.11 -11.03 9.23
N GLU A 45 2.45 -10.43 8.26
CA GLU A 45 2.98 -10.19 6.93
C GLU A 45 3.03 -8.71 6.62
N TRP A 46 3.96 -8.34 5.76
CA TRP A 46 4.05 -7.00 5.22
C TRP A 46 4.28 -7.05 3.72
N SER A 47 3.75 -6.04 3.03
CA SER A 47 3.95 -5.84 1.60
C SER A 47 4.19 -4.37 1.33
N LEU A 48 5.18 -4.09 0.50
CA LEU A 48 5.61 -2.77 0.08
C LEU A 48 5.53 -2.68 -1.43
N GLY A 49 4.88 -1.63 -1.91
CA GLY A 49 4.69 -1.33 -3.30
C GLY A 49 3.34 -0.65 -3.55
N PHE A 50 3.25 0.06 -4.65
CA PHE A 50 2.01 0.68 -5.12
C PHE A 50 1.89 0.55 -6.63
N TYR A 51 0.67 0.68 -7.11
CA TYR A 51 0.36 0.61 -8.54
C TYR A 51 -0.74 1.63 -8.85
N PRO A 52 -0.70 2.29 -10.03
CA PRO A 52 0.41 2.31 -11.00
C PRO A 52 1.61 3.15 -10.52
N GLY A 53 2.70 3.15 -11.29
CA GLY A 53 3.92 3.91 -11.03
C GLY A 53 5.13 3.08 -10.61
N MET A 54 4.93 1.83 -10.19
CA MET A 54 6.01 0.86 -9.99
C MET A 54 5.88 -0.31 -10.97
N ASP A 55 7.01 -0.84 -11.41
CA ASP A 55 7.05 -2.03 -12.26
C ASP A 55 6.47 -3.24 -11.53
N PRO A 56 5.62 -4.05 -12.19
CA PRO A 56 5.16 -5.31 -11.64
C PRO A 56 6.34 -6.19 -11.20
N GLY A 57 6.31 -6.65 -9.94
CA GLY A 57 7.37 -7.51 -9.38
C GLY A 57 8.51 -6.78 -8.65
N THR A 58 8.54 -5.44 -8.68
CA THR A 58 9.50 -4.66 -7.85
C THR A 58 9.03 -4.47 -6.40
N GLY A 59 7.78 -4.84 -6.11
CA GLY A 59 7.24 -4.85 -4.76
C GLY A 59 8.00 -5.81 -3.85
N ARG A 60 8.15 -5.43 -2.59
CA ARG A 60 8.81 -6.24 -1.55
C ARG A 60 7.76 -6.81 -0.60
N ARG A 61 8.03 -7.96 -0.01
CA ARG A 61 7.15 -8.59 0.97
C ARG A 61 7.95 -9.42 1.94
N GLY A 62 7.38 -9.65 3.12
CA GLY A 62 7.99 -10.51 4.14
C GLY A 62 6.99 -10.91 5.21
N ILE A 63 7.49 -11.71 6.14
CA ILE A 63 6.77 -12.17 7.33
C ILE A 63 7.58 -11.85 8.58
N ALA A 64 6.90 -11.72 9.72
CA ALA A 64 7.53 -11.51 11.01
C ALA A 64 6.68 -12.06 12.16
N THR A 65 7.32 -12.29 13.31
CA THR A 65 6.65 -12.77 14.52
C THR A 65 5.75 -11.72 15.16
N THR A 66 6.14 -10.44 15.09
CA THR A 66 5.41 -9.32 15.72
C THR A 66 5.12 -8.20 14.74
N PHE A 67 4.16 -7.34 15.10
CA PHE A 67 3.85 -6.14 14.33
C PHE A 67 5.06 -5.22 14.23
N GLU A 68 5.79 -5.02 15.33
CA GLU A 68 6.97 -4.15 15.40
C GLU A 68 8.08 -4.66 14.48
N ALA A 69 8.34 -5.97 14.46
CA ALA A 69 9.32 -6.57 13.57
C ALA A 69 8.90 -6.44 12.10
N ALA A 70 7.61 -6.61 11.78
CA ALA A 70 7.08 -6.36 10.45
C ALA A 70 7.23 -4.88 10.05
N ARG A 71 6.99 -3.95 10.98
CA ARG A 71 7.15 -2.50 10.76
C ARG A 71 8.59 -2.12 10.49
N GLU A 72 9.54 -2.62 11.27
CA GLU A 72 10.98 -2.37 11.06
C GLU A 72 11.46 -2.94 9.72
N ALA A 73 11.07 -4.17 9.38
CA ALA A 73 11.38 -4.76 8.09
C ALA A 73 10.80 -3.95 6.92
N PHE A 74 9.56 -3.47 7.06
CA PHE A 74 8.92 -2.58 6.10
C PHE A 74 9.69 -1.25 5.94
N GLU A 75 10.04 -0.59 7.04
CA GLU A 75 10.74 0.70 7.04
C GLU A 75 12.14 0.60 6.42
N ASN A 76 12.86 -0.49 6.71
CA ASN A 76 14.14 -0.79 6.07
C ASN A 76 13.97 -1.02 4.57
N ALA A 77 12.99 -1.84 4.20
CA ALA A 77 12.69 -2.11 2.79
C ALA A 77 12.27 -0.84 2.02
N TRP A 78 11.51 0.04 2.66
CA TRP A 78 11.13 1.35 2.11
C TRP A 78 12.35 2.24 1.92
N SER A 79 13.24 2.28 2.90
CA SER A 79 14.44 3.13 2.87
C SER A 79 15.35 2.82 1.68
N GLU A 80 15.44 1.54 1.31
CA GLU A 80 16.18 1.09 0.14
C GLU A 80 15.40 1.31 -1.17
N LEU A 81 14.11 0.94 -1.19
CA LEU A 81 13.29 0.99 -2.41
C LEU A 81 13.04 2.42 -2.88
N GLN A 82 12.82 3.37 -1.96
CA GLN A 82 12.48 4.76 -2.30
C GLN A 82 13.55 5.44 -3.16
N LEU A 83 14.81 4.99 -3.07
CA LEU A 83 15.92 5.52 -3.87
C LEU A 83 15.88 5.08 -5.34
N SER A 84 15.09 4.05 -5.64
CA SER A 84 14.93 3.49 -6.99
C SER A 84 13.58 3.80 -7.64
N ILE A 85 12.70 4.50 -6.92
CA ILE A 85 11.37 4.86 -7.44
C ILE A 85 11.53 5.94 -8.52
N PRO A 86 10.95 5.77 -9.71
CA PRO A 86 10.95 6.79 -10.74
C PRO A 86 10.28 8.09 -10.28
N ASP A 87 10.82 9.25 -10.69
CA ASP A 87 10.28 10.56 -10.30
C ASP A 87 8.79 10.74 -10.62
N ASN A 88 8.31 10.13 -11.72
CA ASN A 88 6.92 10.21 -12.14
C ASN A 88 5.99 9.22 -11.41
N ALA A 89 6.51 8.22 -10.70
CA ALA A 89 5.75 7.11 -10.14
C ALA A 89 4.60 7.58 -9.24
N PHE A 90 4.88 8.51 -8.33
CA PHE A 90 3.87 9.07 -7.44
C PHE A 90 2.81 9.87 -8.20
N ALA A 91 3.21 10.62 -9.24
CA ALA A 91 2.28 11.36 -10.09
C ALA A 91 1.38 10.42 -10.91
N GLU A 92 1.87 9.27 -11.36
CA GLU A 92 1.05 8.26 -12.02
C GLU A 92 0.01 7.69 -11.06
N TRP A 93 0.44 7.35 -9.85
CA TRP A 93 -0.44 6.86 -8.81
C TRP A 93 -1.56 7.86 -8.48
N HIS A 94 -1.24 9.15 -8.33
CA HIS A 94 -2.25 10.20 -8.09
C HIS A 94 -3.26 10.30 -9.23
N ARG A 95 -2.79 10.29 -10.49
CA ARG A 95 -3.68 10.34 -11.66
C ARG A 95 -4.66 9.18 -11.68
N ASP A 96 -4.19 7.96 -11.39
CA ASP A 96 -5.05 6.78 -11.34
C ASP A 96 -6.04 6.84 -10.15
N ARG A 97 -5.58 7.26 -8.96
CA ARG A 97 -6.47 7.47 -7.80
C ARG A 97 -7.61 8.42 -8.13
N ASP A 98 -7.28 9.58 -8.70
CA ASP A 98 -8.25 10.63 -8.98
C ASP A 98 -9.21 10.21 -10.10
N TRP A 99 -8.70 9.50 -11.11
CA TRP A 99 -9.53 8.89 -12.16
C TRP A 99 -10.51 7.86 -11.57
N ARG A 100 -10.05 6.94 -10.71
CA ARG A 100 -10.91 5.95 -10.03
C ARG A 100 -11.98 6.62 -9.18
N ALA A 101 -11.63 7.69 -8.47
CA ALA A 101 -12.58 8.46 -7.67
C ALA A 101 -13.65 9.11 -8.56
N ALA A 102 -13.26 9.71 -9.69
CA ALA A 102 -14.20 10.29 -10.65
C ALA A 102 -15.12 9.23 -11.27
N VAL A 103 -14.59 8.07 -11.61
CA VAL A 103 -15.36 6.91 -12.11
C VAL A 103 -16.37 6.42 -11.06
N ALA A 104 -15.96 6.26 -9.81
CA ALA A 104 -16.84 5.86 -8.72
C ALA A 104 -17.95 6.89 -8.49
N ALA A 105 -17.63 8.18 -8.51
CA ALA A 105 -18.62 9.25 -8.36
C ALA A 105 -19.66 9.25 -9.50
N LYS A 106 -19.24 9.04 -10.75
CA LYS A 106 -20.16 8.88 -11.90
C LYS A 106 -21.10 7.70 -11.69
N ARG A 107 -20.56 6.53 -11.30
CA ARG A 107 -21.35 5.33 -11.01
C ARG A 107 -22.36 5.57 -9.89
N ALA A 108 -21.97 6.25 -8.82
CA ALA A 108 -22.86 6.57 -7.69
C ALA A 108 -24.05 7.47 -8.10
N ARG A 109 -23.87 8.32 -9.13
CA ARG A 109 -24.95 9.14 -9.70
C ARG A 109 -25.79 8.41 -10.76
N GLY A 110 -25.47 7.15 -11.09
CA GLY A 110 -26.14 6.39 -12.15
C GLY A 110 -25.74 6.80 -13.57
N GLU A 111 -24.65 7.55 -13.73
CA GLU A 111 -24.17 7.97 -15.04
C GLU A 111 -23.43 6.83 -15.75
N LYS A 112 -23.67 6.69 -17.07
CA LYS A 112 -22.94 5.72 -17.89
C LYS A 112 -21.48 6.16 -18.02
N LEU A 113 -20.56 5.25 -17.71
CA LEU A 113 -19.14 5.50 -17.94
C LEU A 113 -18.88 5.65 -19.44
N SER A 114 -18.21 6.74 -19.82
CA SER A 114 -17.60 6.88 -21.13
C SER A 114 -16.62 5.73 -21.31
N SER A 115 -16.72 4.97 -22.41
CA SER A 115 -15.67 4.01 -22.76
C SER A 115 -14.33 4.75 -22.85
N PRO A 116 -13.22 4.17 -22.38
CA PRO A 116 -11.90 4.73 -22.65
C PRO A 116 -11.71 4.90 -24.17
N GLN A 117 -11.15 6.05 -24.58
CA GLN A 117 -10.69 6.28 -25.96
C GLN A 117 -9.37 5.56 -26.20
#